data_AF-A0A6L9KQV8-F1
#
_entry.id   AF-A0A6L9KQV8-F1
#
_cell.length_a   1.000
_cell.length_b   1.000
_cell.length_c   1.000
_cell.angle_alpha   90.00
_cell.angle_beta   90.00
_cell.angle_gamma   90.00
#
_symmetry.space_group_name_H-M   'P 1'
#
loop_
_entity.id
_entity.type
_entity.pdbx_description
1 polymer ?
#
loop_
_entity_poly.entity_id
_entity_poly.type
_entity_poly.pdbx_seq_one_letter_code
_entity_poly.pdbx_strand_id
1 'polypeptide(L)'
;MRIAILVEGATEKAFKGVLHEFLKKKVPRNMPKLNFIVFNGRIPTGEKLKRTVEYLLQEGNQAVIALTDVYTGNNEFKSAQDAKEKMIGWVPNISDFYPHVALHDFEAWLFPFWSDIQQLAGSDKKSPNNNPEQINHGKPPAHVLNEIFRLGDKKKCYSKVRDSVRILRNKDLTVAAQACPELKAFLNTILILCRVPQSELL
;
A
#
# COMPACT_ATOMS: atom_id res chain seq x y z
N MET A 1 15.43 12.23 -8.08
CA MET A 1 15.59 11.11 -7.13
C MET A 1 14.96 9.85 -7.72
N ARG A 2 15.52 8.67 -7.45
CA ARG A 2 14.98 7.34 -7.81
C ARG A 2 14.67 6.56 -6.54
N ILE A 3 13.47 6.00 -6.45
CA ILE A 3 13.03 5.15 -5.34
C ILE A 3 12.62 3.80 -5.92
N ALA A 4 13.23 2.72 -5.44
CA ALA A 4 12.76 1.37 -5.71
C ALA A 4 11.68 1.00 -4.69
N ILE A 5 10.58 0.40 -5.14
CA ILE A 5 9.46 -0.04 -4.30
C ILE A 5 9.23 -1.52 -4.56
N LEU A 6 9.61 -2.37 -3.61
CA LEU A 6 9.38 -3.81 -3.64
C LEU A 6 7.92 -4.07 -3.27
N VAL A 7 7.20 -4.79 -4.14
CA VAL A 7 5.79 -5.12 -3.92
C VAL A 7 5.50 -6.57 -4.28
N GLU A 8 4.45 -7.12 -3.69
CA GLU A 8 4.11 -8.52 -3.88
C GLU A 8 3.47 -8.78 -5.25
N GLY A 9 2.50 -7.95 -5.64
CA GLY A 9 1.56 -8.29 -6.68
C GLY A 9 1.32 -7.22 -7.74
N ALA A 10 0.41 -7.59 -8.64
CA ALA A 10 -0.04 -6.72 -9.71
C ALA A 10 -0.93 -5.57 -9.20
N THR A 11 -1.56 -5.71 -8.03
CA THR A 11 -2.43 -4.69 -7.44
C THR A 11 -1.62 -3.45 -7.06
N GLU A 12 -0.52 -3.64 -6.32
CA GLU A 12 0.38 -2.55 -5.91
C GLU A 12 1.08 -1.94 -7.13
N LYS A 13 1.45 -2.77 -8.12
CA LYS A 13 1.97 -2.27 -9.40
C LYS A 13 0.98 -1.36 -10.10
N ALA A 14 -0.30 -1.71 -10.10
CA ALA A 14 -1.35 -0.90 -10.72
C ALA A 14 -1.62 0.39 -9.93
N PHE A 15 -1.44 0.36 -8.60
CA PHE A 15 -1.50 1.54 -7.74
C PHE A 15 -0.45 2.61 -8.08
N LYS A 16 0.69 2.24 -8.71
CA LYS A 16 1.73 3.18 -9.17
C LYS A 16 1.17 4.40 -9.90
N GLY A 17 0.18 4.22 -10.78
CA GLY A 17 -0.42 5.32 -11.53
C GLY A 17 -1.15 6.32 -10.62
N VAL A 18 -1.91 5.81 -9.65
CA VAL A 18 -2.62 6.63 -8.65
C VAL A 18 -1.63 7.38 -7.77
N LEU A 19 -0.62 6.69 -7.25
CA LEU A 19 0.43 7.29 -6.44
C LEU A 19 1.17 8.40 -7.20
N HIS A 20 1.45 8.19 -8.48
CA HIS A 20 2.10 9.17 -9.33
C HIS A 20 1.27 10.46 -9.49
N GLU A 21 -0.04 10.34 -9.76
CA GLU A 21 -0.92 11.51 -9.88
C GLU A 21 -1.12 12.25 -8.55
N PHE A 22 -1.12 11.53 -7.43
CA PHE A 22 -1.11 12.14 -6.10
C PHE A 22 0.19 12.94 -5.86
N LEU A 23 1.35 12.32 -6.11
CA LEU A 23 2.65 12.96 -5.88
C LEU A 23 2.89 14.15 -6.80
N LYS A 24 2.42 14.12 -8.06
CA LYS A 24 2.49 15.28 -8.96
C LYS A 24 1.91 16.55 -8.35
N LYS A 25 0.81 16.42 -7.58
CA LYS A 25 0.16 17.55 -6.91
C LYS A 25 0.92 18.00 -5.67
N LYS A 26 1.51 17.05 -4.92
CA LYS A 26 2.21 17.32 -3.66
C LYS A 26 3.66 17.78 -3.82
N VAL A 27 4.37 17.28 -4.82
CA VAL A 27 5.81 17.53 -5.03
C VAL A 27 6.15 17.85 -6.50
N PRO A 28 5.50 18.87 -7.12
CA PRO A 28 5.66 19.13 -8.56
C PRO A 28 7.11 19.44 -8.98
N ARG A 29 7.92 20.00 -8.08
CA ARG A 29 9.33 20.38 -8.36
C ARG A 29 10.34 19.27 -8.07
N ASN A 30 9.98 18.30 -7.22
CA ASN A 30 10.88 17.25 -6.73
C ASN A 30 10.35 15.83 -7.03
N MET A 31 9.66 15.67 -8.16
CA MET A 31 8.97 14.43 -8.49
C MET A 31 9.96 13.24 -8.53
N PRO A 32 9.74 12.18 -7.71
CA PRO A 32 10.61 11.02 -7.71
C PRO A 32 10.32 10.11 -8.90
N LYS A 33 11.36 9.48 -9.45
CA LYS A 33 11.20 8.33 -10.35
C LYS A 33 10.92 7.10 -9.50
N LEU A 34 9.69 6.61 -9.55
CA LEU A 34 9.27 5.40 -8.82
C LEU A 34 9.47 4.14 -9.68
N ASN A 35 10.27 3.20 -9.17
CA ASN A 35 10.49 1.90 -9.79
C ASN A 35 9.82 0.79 -8.96
N PHE A 36 8.68 0.29 -9.42
CA PHE A 36 7.97 -0.80 -8.75
C PHE A 36 8.54 -2.13 -9.21
N ILE A 37 9.04 -2.94 -8.27
CA ILE A 37 9.62 -4.26 -8.50
C ILE A 37 8.65 -5.29 -7.92
N VAL A 38 8.02 -6.06 -8.81
CA VAL A 38 6.99 -7.03 -8.46
C VAL A 38 7.58 -8.42 -8.33
N PHE A 39 7.27 -9.11 -7.23
CA PHE A 39 7.74 -10.48 -6.98
C PHE A 39 6.77 -11.58 -7.41
N ASN A 40 5.52 -11.23 -7.75
CA ASN A 40 4.44 -12.16 -8.09
C ASN A 40 4.17 -13.18 -6.96
N GLY A 41 4.08 -12.64 -5.76
CA GLY A 41 4.04 -13.37 -4.50
C GLY A 41 4.79 -12.60 -3.44
N ARG A 42 5.02 -13.24 -2.30
CA ARG A 42 5.66 -12.60 -1.15
C ARG A 42 7.02 -11.98 -1.51
N ILE A 43 7.27 -10.76 -1.02
CA ILE A 43 8.59 -10.15 -1.13
C ILE A 43 9.67 -11.02 -0.46
N PRO A 44 10.95 -10.92 -0.88
CA PRO A 44 12.03 -11.64 -0.22
C PRO A 44 12.12 -11.34 1.26
N THR A 45 12.64 -12.29 2.04
CA THR A 45 12.90 -12.14 3.49
C THR A 45 14.36 -12.50 3.80
N GLY A 46 14.81 -12.16 5.02
CA GLY A 46 16.15 -12.50 5.51
C GLY A 46 17.27 -12.03 4.59
N GLU A 47 18.28 -12.88 4.42
CA GLU A 47 19.46 -12.61 3.60
C GLU A 47 19.11 -12.28 2.14
N LYS A 48 18.03 -12.86 1.60
CA LYS A 48 17.60 -12.56 0.22
C LYS A 48 17.07 -11.13 0.10
N LEU A 49 16.33 -10.65 1.10
CA LEU A 49 15.89 -9.25 1.13
C LEU A 49 17.09 -8.31 1.21
N LYS A 50 18.02 -8.59 2.12
CA LYS A 50 19.24 -7.79 2.28
C LYS A 50 20.00 -7.60 0.96
N ARG A 51 20.33 -8.70 0.28
CA ARG A 51 21.04 -8.66 -1.01
C ARG A 51 20.26 -7.90 -2.08
N THR A 52 18.93 -8.04 -2.10
CA THR A 52 18.07 -7.31 -3.03
C THR A 52 18.13 -5.81 -2.78
N VAL A 53 18.07 -5.38 -1.52
CA VAL A 53 18.17 -3.97 -1.13
C VAL A 53 19.54 -3.41 -1.51
N GLU A 54 20.63 -4.09 -1.12
CA GLU A 54 22.00 -3.69 -1.44
C GLU A 54 22.20 -3.52 -2.96
N TYR A 55 21.75 -4.50 -3.75
CA TYR A 55 21.81 -4.44 -5.21
C TYR A 55 21.08 -3.22 -5.77
N LEU A 56 19.86 -2.93 -5.30
CA LEU A 56 19.07 -1.81 -5.81
C LEU A 56 19.69 -0.45 -5.46
N LEU A 57 20.32 -0.34 -4.29
CA LEU A 57 21.08 0.85 -3.93
C LEU A 57 22.34 1.01 -4.79
N GLN A 58 23.05 -0.09 -5.08
CA GLN A 58 24.22 -0.09 -5.99
C GLN A 58 23.84 0.31 -7.43
N GLU A 59 22.65 -0.04 -7.90
CA GLU A 59 22.09 0.42 -9.19
C GLU A 59 21.72 1.92 -9.20
N GLY A 60 21.96 2.61 -8.08
CA GLY A 60 21.83 4.05 -7.90
C GLY A 60 20.40 4.51 -7.60
N ASN A 61 19.56 3.64 -7.03
CA ASN A 61 18.38 4.11 -6.31
C ASN A 61 18.83 4.79 -5.02
N GLN A 62 18.21 5.93 -4.68
CA GLN A 62 18.52 6.66 -3.46
C GLN A 62 17.76 6.11 -2.24
N ALA A 63 16.72 5.33 -2.47
CA ALA A 63 15.95 4.68 -1.41
C ALA A 63 15.32 3.39 -1.93
N VAL A 64 15.16 2.42 -1.04
CA VAL A 64 14.41 1.19 -1.27
C VAL A 64 13.29 1.10 -0.24
N ILE A 65 12.05 1.07 -0.72
CA ILE A 65 10.87 0.84 0.09
C ILE A 65 10.42 -0.60 -0.11
N ALA A 66 10.15 -1.33 0.97
CA ALA A 66 9.39 -2.57 0.90
C ALA A 66 7.93 -2.27 1.27
N LEU A 67 6.98 -2.77 0.48
CA LEU A 67 5.55 -2.70 0.80
C LEU A 67 4.94 -4.10 0.63
N THR A 68 4.47 -4.68 1.74
CA THR A 68 3.96 -6.05 1.83
C THR A 68 2.66 -6.11 2.60
N ASP A 69 1.75 -6.98 2.21
CA ASP A 69 0.53 -7.25 2.98
C ASP A 69 0.90 -8.04 4.24
N VAL A 70 0.47 -7.57 5.41
CA VAL A 70 0.77 -8.23 6.70
C VAL A 70 -0.50 -8.65 7.39
N TYR A 71 -0.69 -9.96 7.50
CA TYR A 71 -1.70 -10.55 8.37
C TYR A 71 -1.10 -10.73 9.78
N THR A 72 -1.52 -9.91 10.73
CA THR A 72 -1.09 -9.99 12.14
C THR A 72 -1.84 -11.09 12.90
N GLY A 73 -1.50 -11.37 14.15
CA GLY A 73 -2.28 -12.31 14.98
C GLY A 73 -2.15 -13.79 14.58
N ASN A 74 -1.21 -14.11 13.69
CA ASN A 74 -0.73 -15.45 13.41
C ASN A 74 0.67 -15.64 14.02
N ASN A 75 1.29 -16.82 13.82
CA ASN A 75 2.63 -17.11 14.33
C ASN A 75 3.75 -16.27 13.70
N GLU A 76 3.46 -15.52 12.62
CA GLU A 76 4.50 -14.87 11.84
C GLU A 76 4.75 -13.42 12.23
N PHE A 77 3.68 -12.66 12.50
CA PHE A 77 3.74 -11.25 12.90
C PHE A 77 2.71 -10.90 13.98
N LYS A 78 3.15 -10.27 15.06
CA LYS A 78 2.28 -9.82 16.16
C LYS A 78 1.54 -8.53 15.82
N SER A 79 2.17 -7.64 15.07
CA SER A 79 1.65 -6.32 14.70
C SER A 79 2.30 -5.81 13.40
N ALA A 80 1.77 -4.73 12.84
CA ALA A 80 2.42 -4.00 11.74
C ALA A 80 3.84 -3.54 12.11
N GLN A 81 4.02 -3.08 13.36
CA GLN A 81 5.30 -2.63 13.89
C GLN A 81 6.31 -3.80 13.99
N ASP A 82 5.87 -4.95 14.52
CA ASP A 82 6.69 -6.17 14.60
C ASP A 82 7.17 -6.63 13.21
N ALA A 83 6.30 -6.53 12.20
CA ALA A 83 6.68 -6.86 10.83
C ALA A 83 7.74 -5.90 10.25
N LYS A 84 7.61 -4.60 10.50
CA LYS A 84 8.62 -3.59 10.11
C LYS A 84 9.95 -3.83 10.81
N GLU A 85 9.93 -4.04 12.12
CA GLU A 85 11.14 -4.32 12.91
C GLU A 85 11.86 -5.58 12.44
N LYS A 86 11.10 -6.63 12.11
CA LYS A 86 11.67 -7.86 11.54
C LYS A 86 12.33 -7.61 10.19
N MET A 87 11.70 -6.80 9.32
CA MET A 87 12.31 -6.40 8.04
C MET A 87 13.58 -5.56 8.22
N ILE A 88 13.60 -4.64 9.19
CA ILE A 88 14.80 -3.88 9.55
C ILE A 88 15.90 -4.84 10.04
N GLY A 89 15.55 -5.80 10.89
CA GLY A 89 16.50 -6.80 11.38
C GLY A 89 17.11 -7.68 10.29
N TRP A 90 16.38 -7.93 9.19
CA TRP A 90 16.93 -8.63 8.02
C TRP A 90 17.88 -7.78 7.20
N VAL A 91 17.76 -6.45 7.25
CA VAL A 91 18.55 -5.50 6.45
C VAL A 91 19.29 -4.53 7.38
N PRO A 92 20.20 -5.03 8.23
CA PRO A 92 20.87 -4.18 9.22
C PRO A 92 21.82 -3.19 8.54
N ASN A 93 21.98 -2.02 9.14
CA ASN A 93 22.95 -0.98 8.74
C ASN A 93 22.72 -0.34 7.35
N ILE A 94 21.51 -0.40 6.80
CA ILE A 94 21.13 0.31 5.58
C ILE A 94 20.11 1.39 5.92
N SER A 95 20.55 2.65 5.98
CA SER A 95 19.70 3.80 6.33
C SER A 95 18.67 4.14 5.27
N ASP A 96 18.92 3.76 4.01
CA ASP A 96 18.07 4.07 2.86
C ASP A 96 17.03 2.96 2.56
N PHE A 97 16.79 2.08 3.54
CA PHE A 97 15.77 1.04 3.48
C PHE A 97 14.58 1.37 4.39
N TYR A 98 13.37 1.36 3.82
CA TYR A 98 12.15 1.78 4.50
C TYR A 98 11.07 0.70 4.38
N PRO A 99 10.84 -0.13 5.42
CA PRO A 99 9.79 -1.12 5.40
C PRO A 99 8.43 -0.51 5.73
N HIS A 100 7.45 -0.82 4.89
CA HIS A 100 6.04 -0.49 5.05
C HIS A 100 5.20 -1.74 4.88
N VAL A 101 4.01 -1.69 5.46
CA VAL A 101 3.05 -2.79 5.38
C VAL A 101 1.70 -2.25 4.93
N ALA A 102 0.91 -3.06 4.24
CA ALA A 102 -0.51 -2.87 4.19
C ALA A 102 -1.12 -3.82 5.23
N LEU A 103 -1.71 -3.27 6.29
CA LEU A 103 -2.24 -4.09 7.38
C LEU A 103 -3.44 -4.90 6.89
N HIS A 104 -3.34 -6.21 7.05
CA HIS A 104 -4.23 -7.25 6.52
C HIS A 104 -4.25 -7.36 4.99
N ASP A 105 -4.61 -6.30 4.27
CA ASP A 105 -4.69 -6.34 2.80
C ASP A 105 -4.62 -4.91 2.25
N PHE A 106 -3.96 -4.70 1.12
CA PHE A 106 -3.97 -3.43 0.38
C PHE A 106 -5.39 -2.86 0.22
N GLU A 107 -6.37 -3.74 0.01
CA GLU A 107 -7.78 -3.39 -0.10
C GLU A 107 -8.35 -2.55 1.06
N ALA A 108 -7.76 -2.59 2.26
CA ALA A 108 -8.16 -1.71 3.37
C ALA A 108 -8.12 -0.23 2.97
N TRP A 109 -7.15 0.17 2.14
CA TRP A 109 -6.97 1.55 1.70
C TRP A 109 -8.07 2.05 0.75
N LEU A 110 -8.96 1.18 0.29
CA LEU A 110 -10.07 1.51 -0.60
C LEU A 110 -11.35 1.91 0.15
N PHE A 111 -11.51 1.47 1.40
CA PHE A 111 -12.74 1.61 2.17
C PHE A 111 -13.17 3.06 2.45
N PRO A 112 -12.25 4.03 2.57
CA PRO A 112 -12.64 5.44 2.67
C PRO A 112 -13.44 5.94 1.46
N PHE A 113 -13.42 5.22 0.33
CA PHE A 113 -14.18 5.52 -0.89
C PHE A 113 -15.41 4.59 -1.03
N TRP A 114 -16.08 4.28 0.08
CA TRP A 114 -17.18 3.31 0.10
C TRP A 114 -18.34 3.65 -0.84
N SER A 115 -18.66 4.94 -1.02
CA SER A 115 -19.70 5.38 -1.96
C SER A 115 -19.35 5.00 -3.41
N ASP A 116 -18.08 5.12 -3.80
CA ASP A 116 -17.61 4.68 -5.11
C ASP A 116 -17.62 3.15 -5.23
N ILE A 117 -17.29 2.43 -4.15
CA ILE A 117 -17.38 0.97 -4.10
C ILE A 117 -18.83 0.52 -4.32
N GLN A 118 -19.80 1.13 -3.63
CA GLN A 118 -21.23 0.89 -3.80
C GLN A 118 -21.68 1.12 -5.24
N GLN A 119 -21.29 2.26 -5.83
CA GLN A 119 -21.61 2.58 -7.22
C GLN A 119 -20.99 1.58 -8.21
N LEU A 120 -19.74 1.18 -8.00
CA LEU A 120 -19.03 0.24 -8.87
C LEU A 120 -19.54 -1.20 -8.75
N ALA A 121 -20.00 -1.58 -7.56
CA ALA A 121 -20.60 -2.86 -7.28
C ALA A 121 -22.06 -2.93 -7.79
N GLY A 122 -22.78 -1.80 -7.75
CA GLY A 122 -24.23 -1.76 -7.93
C GLY A 122 -24.94 -2.33 -6.70
N SER A 123 -24.51 -1.92 -5.51
CA SER A 123 -25.06 -2.40 -4.23
C SER A 123 -25.16 -1.24 -3.23
N ASP A 124 -26.20 -1.25 -2.41
CA ASP A 124 -26.45 -0.30 -1.31
C ASP A 124 -25.89 -0.76 0.04
N LYS A 125 -25.15 -1.89 0.06
CA LYS A 125 -24.58 -2.45 1.29
C LYS A 125 -23.69 -1.41 1.99
N LYS A 126 -23.93 -1.22 3.29
CA LYS A 126 -23.19 -0.25 4.12
C LYS A 126 -21.75 -0.72 4.40
N SER A 127 -20.86 0.24 4.65
CA SER A 127 -19.47 -0.04 5.05
C SER A 127 -19.48 -0.85 6.36
N PRO A 128 -18.63 -1.88 6.48
CA PRO A 128 -18.59 -2.69 7.70
C PRO A 128 -18.00 -1.95 8.90
N ASN A 129 -17.12 -0.95 8.71
CA ASN A 129 -16.48 -0.21 9.79
C ASN A 129 -15.89 1.14 9.29
N ASN A 130 -15.65 2.06 10.22
CA ASN A 130 -14.94 3.33 10.03
C ASN A 130 -13.42 3.22 10.16
N ASN A 131 -12.89 2.09 10.62
CA ASN A 131 -11.45 1.83 10.74
C ASN A 131 -11.01 0.74 9.75
N PRO A 132 -10.61 1.09 8.51
CA PRO A 132 -10.37 0.11 7.46
C PRO A 132 -9.28 -0.91 7.79
N GLU A 133 -8.18 -0.47 8.39
CA GLU A 133 -7.04 -1.32 8.75
C GLU A 133 -7.32 -2.21 9.98
N GLN A 134 -8.48 -2.08 10.63
CA GLN A 134 -8.92 -2.98 11.72
C GLN A 134 -9.85 -4.10 11.23
N ILE A 135 -10.21 -4.11 9.94
CA ILE A 135 -11.06 -5.16 9.36
C ILE A 135 -10.22 -6.43 9.22
N ASN A 136 -10.41 -7.37 10.14
CA ASN A 136 -9.49 -8.49 10.36
C ASN A 136 -10.13 -9.90 10.28
N HIS A 137 -9.25 -10.90 10.37
CA HIS A 137 -9.29 -12.37 10.53
C HIS A 137 -10.52 -13.22 10.18
N GLY A 138 -11.76 -12.76 10.36
CA GLY A 138 -12.95 -13.50 9.89
C GLY A 138 -13.33 -13.18 8.44
N LYS A 139 -13.07 -11.93 8.00
CA LYS A 139 -13.39 -11.42 6.67
C LYS A 139 -12.37 -10.35 6.26
N PRO A 140 -11.27 -10.72 5.56
CA PRO A 140 -10.27 -9.75 5.14
C PRO A 140 -10.87 -8.69 4.19
N PRO A 141 -10.24 -7.50 4.06
CA PRO A 141 -10.77 -6.41 3.24
C PRO A 141 -11.16 -6.83 1.81
N ALA A 142 -10.34 -7.64 1.12
CA ALA A 142 -10.70 -8.16 -0.20
C ALA A 142 -11.93 -9.08 -0.20
N HIS A 143 -12.17 -9.84 0.88
CA HIS A 143 -13.36 -10.67 1.01
C HIS A 143 -14.62 -9.80 1.12
N VAL A 144 -14.56 -8.73 1.91
CA VAL A 144 -15.67 -7.77 2.03
C VAL A 144 -15.97 -7.13 0.67
N LEU A 145 -14.95 -6.70 -0.08
CA LEU A 145 -15.13 -6.14 -1.43
C LEU A 145 -15.72 -7.18 -2.38
N ASN A 146 -15.27 -8.43 -2.32
CA ASN A 146 -15.85 -9.49 -3.12
C ASN A 146 -17.32 -9.77 -2.75
N GLU A 147 -17.67 -9.68 -1.47
CA GLU A 147 -19.06 -9.86 -1.00
C GLU A 147 -19.99 -8.78 -1.57
N ILE A 148 -19.62 -7.48 -1.48
CA ILE A 148 -20.45 -6.40 -2.03
C ILE A 148 -20.54 -6.47 -3.57
N PHE A 149 -19.47 -6.82 -4.28
CA PHE A 149 -19.51 -6.98 -5.73
C PHE A 149 -20.41 -8.15 -6.18
N ARG A 150 -20.45 -9.24 -5.39
CA ARG A 150 -21.32 -10.39 -5.63
C ARG A 150 -22.79 -10.09 -5.33
N LEU A 151 -23.06 -9.26 -4.33
CA LEU A 151 -24.42 -8.83 -3.96
C LEU A 151 -24.99 -7.80 -4.94
N GLY A 152 -24.14 -7.05 -5.63
CA GLY A 152 -24.60 -6.02 -6.55
C GLY A 152 -25.24 -6.54 -7.83
N ASP A 153 -25.87 -5.64 -8.58
CA ASP A 153 -26.72 -5.94 -9.74
C ASP A 153 -26.06 -6.84 -10.80
N LYS A 154 -24.74 -6.70 -10.97
CA LYS A 154 -23.96 -7.44 -11.97
C LYS A 154 -23.46 -8.80 -11.47
N LYS A 155 -23.65 -9.12 -10.18
CA LYS A 155 -23.23 -10.36 -9.51
C LYS A 155 -21.80 -10.80 -9.85
N LYS A 156 -20.90 -9.84 -10.04
CA LYS A 156 -19.53 -10.08 -10.49
C LYS A 156 -18.62 -10.33 -9.29
N CYS A 157 -17.50 -11.01 -9.51
CA CYS A 157 -16.43 -11.04 -8.52
C CYS A 157 -15.64 -9.73 -8.57
N TYR A 158 -15.15 -9.31 -7.40
CA TYR A 158 -14.19 -8.22 -7.29
C TYR A 158 -12.87 -8.63 -7.96
N SER A 159 -12.33 -7.76 -8.81
CA SER A 159 -11.02 -7.95 -9.44
C SER A 159 -10.03 -6.98 -8.82
N LYS A 160 -9.10 -7.49 -7.99
CA LYS A 160 -8.13 -6.67 -7.26
C LYS A 160 -7.48 -5.61 -8.15
N VAL A 161 -6.81 -6.01 -9.25
CA VAL A 161 -6.12 -5.07 -10.14
C VAL A 161 -7.06 -4.05 -10.78
N ARG A 162 -8.15 -4.51 -11.39
CA ARG A 162 -9.04 -3.65 -12.19
C ARG A 162 -9.85 -2.71 -11.30
N ASP A 163 -10.48 -3.27 -10.26
CA ASP A 163 -11.46 -2.56 -9.47
C ASP A 163 -10.77 -1.65 -8.43
N SER A 164 -9.62 -2.02 -7.84
CA SER A 164 -8.81 -1.10 -7.00
C SER A 164 -8.46 0.19 -7.72
N VAL A 165 -7.95 0.09 -8.96
CA VAL A 165 -7.59 1.26 -9.76
C VAL A 165 -8.81 2.11 -10.09
N ARG A 166 -9.97 1.49 -10.35
CA ARG A 166 -11.19 2.23 -10.63
C ARG A 166 -11.70 2.98 -9.41
N ILE A 167 -11.63 2.38 -8.23
CA ILE A 167 -12.02 3.00 -6.96
C ILE A 167 -11.12 4.21 -6.68
N LEU A 168 -9.81 4.05 -6.85
CA LEU A 168 -8.83 5.10 -6.54
C LEU A 168 -8.66 6.15 -7.65
N ARG A 169 -9.21 5.92 -8.84
CA ARG A 169 -9.04 6.84 -9.97
C ARG A 169 -9.60 8.21 -9.62
N ASN A 170 -8.79 9.24 -9.83
CA ASN A 170 -9.12 10.64 -9.55
C ASN A 170 -9.46 10.94 -8.07
N LYS A 171 -9.10 10.03 -7.15
CA LYS A 171 -9.26 10.26 -5.72
C LYS A 171 -8.05 10.97 -5.14
N ASP A 172 -8.30 11.71 -4.06
CA ASP A 172 -7.23 12.23 -3.23
C ASP A 172 -6.84 11.18 -2.18
N LEU A 173 -5.59 10.73 -2.24
CA LEU A 173 -5.06 9.76 -1.28
C LEU A 173 -4.96 10.32 0.14
N THR A 174 -5.07 11.64 0.34
CA THR A 174 -5.16 12.21 1.69
C THR A 174 -6.36 11.66 2.47
N VAL A 175 -7.49 11.42 1.81
CA VAL A 175 -8.70 10.85 2.43
C VAL A 175 -8.41 9.45 2.97
N ALA A 176 -7.74 8.62 2.17
CA ALA A 176 -7.37 7.28 2.59
C ALA A 176 -6.29 7.32 3.68
N ALA A 177 -5.29 8.19 3.55
CA ALA A 177 -4.23 8.35 4.54
C ALA A 177 -4.76 8.81 5.92
N GLN A 178 -5.82 9.63 5.96
CA GLN A 178 -6.44 10.04 7.23
C GLN A 178 -7.11 8.87 7.96
N ALA A 179 -7.62 7.88 7.22
CA ALA A 179 -8.28 6.70 7.78
C ALA A 179 -7.34 5.50 8.00
N CYS A 180 -6.21 5.46 7.29
CA CYS A 180 -5.31 4.33 7.21
C CYS A 180 -3.88 4.72 7.64
N PRO A 181 -3.52 4.52 8.92
CA PRO A 181 -2.19 4.84 9.44
C PRO A 181 -1.02 4.27 8.64
N GLU A 182 -1.14 3.05 8.10
CA GLU A 182 -0.04 2.45 7.34
C GLU A 182 0.13 3.08 5.95
N LEU A 183 -0.97 3.40 5.26
CA LEU A 183 -0.90 4.20 4.03
C LEU A 183 -0.30 5.58 4.30
N LYS A 184 -0.72 6.23 5.40
CA LYS A 184 -0.21 7.53 5.81
C LYS A 184 1.31 7.50 6.01
N ALA A 185 1.80 6.50 6.74
CA ALA A 185 3.23 6.31 6.95
C ALA A 185 3.97 6.11 5.62
N PHE A 186 3.45 5.25 4.74
CA PHE A 186 4.03 5.01 3.42
C PHE A 186 4.14 6.28 2.55
N LEU A 187 3.06 7.06 2.49
CA LEU A 187 3.05 8.32 1.73
C LEU A 187 4.00 9.35 2.35
N ASN A 188 3.99 9.50 3.68
CA ASN A 188 4.86 10.44 4.37
C ASN A 188 6.35 10.10 4.18
N THR A 189 6.74 8.82 4.16
CA THR A 189 8.11 8.42 3.81
C THR A 189 8.52 8.94 2.43
N ILE A 190 7.67 8.77 1.41
CA ILE A 190 7.97 9.27 0.06
C ILE A 190 8.07 10.80 0.05
N LEU A 191 7.17 11.49 0.74
CA LEU A 191 7.18 12.96 0.83
C LEU A 191 8.45 13.47 1.53
N ILE A 192 8.87 12.84 2.63
CA ILE A 192 10.11 13.14 3.35
C ILE A 192 11.32 12.96 2.44
N LEU A 193 11.39 11.83 1.71
CA LEU A 193 12.45 11.59 0.72
C LEU A 193 12.47 12.67 -0.38
N CYS A 194 11.31 13.22 -0.73
CA CYS A 194 11.17 14.35 -1.68
C CYS A 194 11.45 15.73 -1.05
N ARG A 195 11.86 15.77 0.22
CA ARG A 195 12.16 16.98 1.02
C ARG A 195 10.94 17.88 1.24
N VAL A 196 9.76 17.29 1.39
CA VAL A 196 8.56 18.02 1.82
C VAL A 196 8.73 18.42 3.29
N PRO A 197 8.44 19.68 3.67
CA PRO A 197 8.52 20.12 5.07
C PRO A 197 7.56 19.34 5.97
N GLN A 198 7.94 19.16 7.24
CA GLN A 198 7.14 18.43 8.23
C GLN A 198 5.70 18.99 8.36
N SER A 199 5.52 20.30 8.22
CA SER A 199 4.21 20.98 8.27
C SER A 199 3.29 20.66 7.10
N GLU A 200 3.80 20.07 6.02
CA GLU A 200 3.06 19.75 4.80
C GLU A 200 2.87 18.24 4.58
N LEU A 201 3.36 17.41 5.52
CA LEU A 201 3.08 15.98 5.54
C LEU A 201 1.60 15.71 5.87
N LEU A 202 1.15 14.50 5.56
CA LEU A 202 -0.23 14.06 5.80
C LEU A 202 -0.48 13.84 7.28
#